data_AF-A0A9J7XZ65-F1
#
_entry.id   AF-A0A9J7XZ65-F1
#
_cell.length_a   1.000
_cell.length_b   1.000
_cell.length_c   1.000
_cell.angle_alpha   90.00
_cell.angle_beta   90.00
_cell.angle_gamma   90.00
#
_symmetry.space_group_name_H-M   'P 1'
#
loop_
_entity.id
_entity.type
_entity.pdbx_description
1 polymer ?
#
loop_
_entity_poly.entity_id
_entity_poly.type
_entity_poly.pdbx_seq_one_letter_code
_entity_poly.pdbx_strand_id
1 'polypeptide(L)'
;SEVTFVLQTFLRMCGLPVQVSCCANAEYMSPSGKVPFIHVGNQVVSELGPIVQFIKAKLYIQWCDDYTATEISRPRYSSPYSWPLNHILAYQKQWEVQRKMNAIGWSGKSLEQVYEDVSQCCQALSQRLGTQPYFFNKQPTELDALVFGHLFTILTTQLTNDELAEKVKSYTNLLSFCHRIEHTYFKEHDRESQSGSPHHYKGSLP
;
A
#
# COMPACT_ATOMS: atom_id res chain seq x y z
N SER A 1 2.95 -7.86 0.30
CA SER A 1 1.76 -7.00 0.15
C SER A 1 2.14 -5.58 0.55
N GLU A 2 1.33 -4.54 0.24
CA GLU A 2 1.57 -3.13 0.65
C GLU A 2 2.00 -3.01 2.12
N VAL A 3 1.26 -3.71 2.96
CA VAL A 3 1.48 -3.86 4.40
C VAL A 3 2.89 -4.35 4.73
N THR A 4 3.39 -5.35 4.00
CA THR A 4 4.75 -5.86 4.15
C THR A 4 5.77 -4.77 3.83
N PHE A 5 5.52 -3.97 2.79
CA PHE A 5 6.41 -2.87 2.40
C PHE A 5 6.43 -1.77 3.45
N VAL A 6 5.27 -1.30 3.93
CA VAL A 6 5.19 -0.30 5.01
C VAL A 6 5.98 -0.78 6.23
N LEU A 7 5.74 -2.02 6.66
CA LEU A 7 6.43 -2.63 7.79
C LEU A 7 7.95 -2.73 7.57
N GLN A 8 8.35 -3.25 6.41
CA GLN A 8 9.75 -3.40 6.05
C GLN A 8 10.45 -2.04 5.98
N THR A 9 9.81 -1.03 5.39
CA THR A 9 10.32 0.34 5.34
C THR A 9 10.48 0.91 6.74
N PHE A 10 9.46 0.80 7.60
CA PHE A 10 9.53 1.32 8.96
C PHE A 10 10.63 0.67 9.79
N LEU A 11 10.71 -0.66 9.77
CA LEU A 11 11.74 -1.41 10.52
C LEU A 11 13.15 -1.06 10.02
N ARG A 12 13.34 -0.91 8.71
CA ARG A 12 14.63 -0.50 8.11
C ARG A 12 14.97 0.96 8.41
N MET A 13 13.98 1.85 8.43
CA MET A 13 14.15 3.24 8.89
C MET A 13 14.60 3.30 10.36
N CYS A 14 14.16 2.36 11.19
CA CYS A 14 14.61 2.21 12.58
C CYS A 14 16.00 1.54 12.71
N GLY A 15 16.64 1.15 11.61
CA GLY A 15 17.93 0.43 11.63
C GLY A 15 17.83 -1.01 12.16
N LEU A 16 16.64 -1.61 12.16
CA LEU A 16 16.43 -2.97 12.66
C LEU A 16 16.62 -4.00 11.52
N PRO A 17 17.26 -5.16 11.80
CA PRO A 17 17.39 -6.22 10.80
C PRO A 17 16.01 -6.79 10.44
N VAL A 18 15.74 -6.95 9.14
CA VAL A 18 14.45 -7.46 8.63
C VAL A 18 14.67 -8.67 7.75
N GLN A 19 14.03 -9.79 8.12
CA GLN A 19 13.92 -10.98 7.27
C GLN A 19 12.45 -11.19 6.87
N VAL A 20 12.19 -11.30 5.57
CA VAL A 20 10.84 -11.53 5.05
C VAL A 20 10.66 -13.01 4.77
N SER A 21 9.68 -13.63 5.44
CA SER A 21 9.28 -15.01 5.18
C SER A 21 7.84 -15.04 4.66
N CYS A 22 7.64 -15.60 3.47
CA CYS A 22 6.31 -15.79 2.90
C CYS A 22 5.64 -16.99 3.57
N CYS A 23 4.52 -16.76 4.25
CA CYS A 23 3.73 -17.81 4.87
C CYS A 23 2.31 -17.81 4.28
N ALA A 24 1.87 -18.93 3.70
CA ALA A 24 0.53 -19.06 3.12
C ALA A 24 -0.60 -18.91 4.16
N ASN A 25 -0.31 -19.15 5.45
CA ASN A 25 -1.27 -19.09 6.55
C ASN A 25 -1.24 -17.76 7.33
N ALA A 26 -0.60 -16.72 6.81
CA ALA A 26 -0.38 -15.46 7.56
C ALA A 26 -1.68 -14.81 8.06
N GLU A 27 -2.79 -15.00 7.34
CA GLU A 27 -4.12 -14.52 7.72
C GLU A 27 -4.69 -15.16 9.01
N TYR A 28 -4.22 -16.35 9.39
CA TYR A 28 -4.60 -17.05 10.62
C TYR A 28 -3.67 -16.79 11.81
N MET A 29 -2.61 -16.00 11.62
CA MET A 29 -1.67 -15.67 12.70
C MET A 29 -2.15 -14.52 13.60
N SER A 30 -3.21 -13.82 13.19
CA SER A 30 -3.86 -12.75 13.96
C SER A 30 -4.98 -13.31 14.84
N PRO A 31 -5.07 -12.95 16.13
CA PRO A 31 -6.21 -13.33 17.00
C PRO A 31 -7.57 -12.90 16.44
N SER A 32 -7.59 -11.93 15.51
CA SER A 32 -8.79 -11.39 14.87
C SER A 32 -8.93 -11.76 13.38
N GLY A 33 -8.01 -12.56 12.83
CA GLY A 33 -7.97 -12.88 11.39
C GLY A 33 -7.63 -11.70 10.47
N LYS A 34 -7.12 -10.59 11.03
CA LYS A 34 -6.74 -9.39 10.27
C LYS A 34 -5.22 -9.23 10.25
N VAL A 35 -4.65 -9.13 9.05
CA VAL A 35 -3.25 -8.78 8.82
C VAL A 35 -3.13 -7.36 8.28
N PRO A 36 -2.07 -6.61 8.61
CA PRO A 36 -1.01 -6.92 9.58
C PRO A 36 -1.47 -6.74 11.03
N PHE A 37 -0.72 -7.31 11.97
CA PHE A 37 -0.83 -6.99 13.39
C PHE A 37 0.58 -6.80 13.96
N ILE A 38 0.76 -5.75 14.75
CA ILE A 38 2.03 -5.35 15.33
C ILE A 38 1.71 -4.86 16.75
N HIS A 39 2.43 -5.33 17.76
CA HIS A 39 2.38 -4.74 19.10
C HIS A 39 3.55 -3.77 19.27
N VAL A 40 3.27 -2.46 19.23
CA VAL A 40 4.28 -1.41 19.45
C VAL A 40 3.70 -0.29 20.31
N GLY A 41 4.12 -0.22 21.58
CA GLY A 41 4.21 1.00 22.39
C GLY A 41 3.02 1.97 22.47
N ASN A 42 3.30 3.19 22.98
CA ASN A 42 2.31 4.25 23.27
C ASN A 42 2.57 5.53 22.43
N GLN A 43 2.80 5.41 21.12
CA GLN A 43 2.90 6.59 20.24
C GLN A 43 1.65 6.72 19.36
N VAL A 44 1.09 7.92 19.37
CA VAL A 44 -0.12 8.29 18.63
C VAL A 44 0.30 9.04 17.37
N VAL A 45 0.15 8.41 16.20
CA VAL A 45 0.37 9.05 14.90
C VAL A 45 -0.89 9.83 14.52
N SER A 46 -0.76 11.16 14.50
CA SER A 46 -1.89 12.08 14.49
C SER A 46 -2.35 12.54 13.09
N GLU A 47 -1.80 12.02 11.99
CA GLU A 47 -2.18 12.42 10.62
C GLU A 47 -2.41 11.21 9.71
N LEU A 48 -3.44 10.41 10.02
CA LEU A 48 -3.88 9.27 9.21
C LEU A 48 -4.73 9.66 7.98
N GLY A 49 -5.08 10.94 7.82
CA GLY A 49 -5.98 11.42 6.76
C GLY A 49 -5.55 10.99 5.35
N PRO A 50 -4.30 11.28 4.93
CA PRO A 50 -3.81 10.89 3.61
C PRO A 50 -3.77 9.37 3.37
N ILE A 51 -3.40 8.61 4.40
CA ILE A 51 -3.31 7.14 4.37
C ILE A 51 -4.68 6.51 4.14
N VAL A 52 -5.68 6.97 4.90
CA VAL A 52 -7.06 6.51 4.79
C VAL A 52 -7.59 6.76 3.38
N GLN A 53 -7.18 7.85 2.74
CA GLN A 53 -7.63 8.20 1.40
C GLN A 53 -7.12 7.24 0.32
N PHE A 54 -5.83 6.89 0.34
CA PHE A 54 -5.28 5.90 -0.60
C PHE A 54 -5.87 4.50 -0.40
N ILE A 55 -6.09 4.09 0.85
CA ILE A 55 -6.72 2.81 1.17
C ILE A 55 -8.14 2.75 0.61
N LYS A 56 -8.94 3.81 0.83
CA LYS A 56 -10.31 3.89 0.30
C LYS A 56 -10.33 3.81 -1.21
N ALA A 57 -9.52 4.61 -1.90
CA ALA A 57 -9.44 4.64 -3.35
C ALA A 57 -9.06 3.28 -3.94
N LYS A 58 -7.99 2.65 -3.42
CA LYS A 58 -7.55 1.33 -3.85
C LYS A 58 -8.64 0.28 -3.66
N LEU A 59 -9.26 0.23 -2.48
CA LEU A 59 -10.32 -0.74 -2.18
C LEU A 59 -11.56 -0.50 -3.06
N TYR A 60 -11.88 0.75 -3.34
CA TYR A 60 -12.99 1.12 -4.22
C TYR A 60 -12.73 0.60 -5.64
N ILE A 61 -11.58 0.95 -6.22
CA ILE A 61 -11.21 0.50 -7.56
C ILE A 61 -11.14 -1.03 -7.62
N GLN A 62 -10.64 -1.70 -6.59
CA GLN A 62 -10.52 -3.15 -6.60
C GLN A 62 -11.86 -3.90 -6.51
N TRP A 63 -12.83 -3.38 -5.75
CA TRP A 63 -14.00 -4.18 -5.35
C TRP A 63 -15.35 -3.52 -5.64
N CYS A 64 -15.38 -2.23 -5.95
CA CYS A 64 -16.58 -1.47 -6.30
C CYS A 64 -16.65 -1.13 -7.79
N ASP A 65 -15.51 -1.04 -8.49
CA ASP A 65 -15.50 -1.04 -9.96
C ASP A 65 -15.75 -2.46 -10.48
N ASP A 66 -16.87 -2.66 -11.18
CA ASP A 66 -17.34 -3.99 -11.59
C ASP A 66 -16.35 -4.70 -12.54
N TYR A 67 -15.72 -3.94 -13.45
CA TYR A 67 -14.74 -4.47 -14.38
C TYR A 67 -13.50 -4.98 -13.65
N THR A 68 -12.87 -4.14 -12.82
CA THR A 68 -11.69 -4.52 -12.03
C THR A 68 -11.99 -5.63 -11.04
N ALA A 69 -13.15 -5.61 -10.39
CA ALA A 69 -13.57 -6.64 -9.45
C ALA A 69 -13.67 -8.01 -10.11
N THR A 70 -14.24 -8.07 -11.32
CA THR A 70 -14.48 -9.32 -12.06
C THR A 70 -13.22 -9.85 -12.73
N GLU A 71 -12.48 -9.00 -13.44
CA GLU A 71 -11.35 -9.42 -14.28
C GLU A 71 -10.05 -9.56 -13.50
N ILE A 72 -9.85 -8.79 -12.42
CA ILE A 72 -8.58 -8.77 -11.68
C ILE A 72 -8.75 -9.24 -10.24
N SER A 73 -9.58 -8.56 -9.45
CA SER A 73 -9.56 -8.72 -8.00
C SER A 73 -10.06 -10.09 -7.55
N ARG A 74 -11.21 -10.55 -8.07
CA ARG A 74 -11.74 -11.88 -7.74
C ARG A 74 -10.79 -13.00 -8.16
N PRO A 75 -10.28 -13.08 -9.41
CA PRO A 75 -9.33 -14.12 -9.80
C PRO A 75 -8.05 -14.11 -8.96
N ARG A 76 -7.49 -12.92 -8.74
CA ARG A 76 -6.25 -12.75 -7.95
C ARG A 76 -6.44 -13.16 -6.49
N TYR A 77 -7.57 -12.80 -5.88
CA TYR A 77 -7.89 -13.15 -4.49
C TYR A 77 -8.24 -14.64 -4.34
N SER A 78 -8.89 -15.23 -5.34
CA SER A 78 -9.36 -16.63 -5.31
C SER A 78 -8.24 -17.64 -5.56
N SER A 79 -7.18 -17.26 -6.27
CA SER A 79 -6.09 -18.15 -6.73
C SER A 79 -5.47 -19.06 -5.65
N PRO A 80 -5.27 -18.62 -4.39
CA PRO A 80 -4.70 -19.48 -3.35
C PRO A 80 -5.65 -20.57 -2.83
N TYR A 81 -6.95 -20.47 -3.11
CA TYR A 81 -7.98 -21.32 -2.49
C TYR A 81 -8.54 -22.34 -3.48
N SER A 82 -8.93 -23.51 -2.99
CA SER A 82 -9.61 -24.54 -3.78
C SER A 82 -11.12 -24.25 -3.93
N TRP A 83 -11.71 -24.81 -4.97
CA TRP A 83 -13.17 -24.78 -5.14
C TRP A 83 -13.87 -25.59 -4.02
N PRO A 84 -15.00 -25.13 -3.47
CA PRO A 84 -15.76 -23.90 -3.80
C PRO A 84 -15.39 -22.68 -2.95
N LEU A 85 -14.49 -22.84 -1.99
CA LEU A 85 -14.14 -21.81 -0.99
C LEU A 85 -13.61 -20.54 -1.67
N ASN A 86 -12.84 -20.69 -2.75
CA ASN A 86 -12.28 -19.60 -3.52
C ASN A 86 -13.32 -18.57 -4.00
N HIS A 87 -14.44 -19.02 -4.54
CA HIS A 87 -15.52 -18.15 -4.99
C HIS A 87 -16.22 -17.51 -3.80
N ILE A 88 -16.56 -18.30 -2.78
CA ILE A 88 -17.28 -17.80 -1.59
C ILE A 88 -16.48 -16.68 -0.91
N LEU A 89 -15.19 -16.89 -0.67
CA LEU A 89 -14.33 -15.90 -0.02
C LEU A 89 -14.21 -14.62 -0.86
N ALA A 90 -14.09 -14.73 -2.19
CA ALA A 90 -13.99 -13.55 -3.05
C ALA A 90 -15.28 -12.72 -3.05
N TYR A 91 -16.46 -13.37 -3.09
CA TYR A 91 -17.75 -12.66 -2.99
C TYR A 91 -17.97 -12.06 -1.61
N GLN A 92 -17.64 -12.79 -0.54
CA GLN A 92 -17.69 -12.26 0.83
C GLN A 92 -16.79 -11.04 0.98
N LYS A 93 -15.58 -11.09 0.42
CA LYS A 93 -14.63 -9.98 0.47
C LYS A 93 -15.16 -8.75 -0.26
N GLN A 94 -15.70 -8.93 -1.45
CA GLN A 94 -16.28 -7.84 -2.22
C GLN A 94 -17.45 -7.19 -1.47
N TRP A 95 -18.35 -8.01 -0.92
CA TRP A 95 -19.48 -7.52 -0.14
C TRP A 95 -19.02 -6.74 1.09
N GLU A 96 -18.01 -7.22 1.81
CA GLU A 96 -17.42 -6.53 2.96
C GLU A 96 -16.92 -5.13 2.56
N VAL A 97 -16.21 -5.03 1.43
CA VAL A 97 -15.66 -3.76 0.94
C VAL A 97 -16.76 -2.82 0.47
N GLN A 98 -17.74 -3.30 -0.31
CA GLN A 98 -18.88 -2.50 -0.76
C GLN A 98 -19.68 -1.95 0.44
N ARG A 99 -19.89 -2.76 1.48
CA ARG A 99 -20.57 -2.31 2.71
C ARG A 99 -19.78 -1.23 3.44
N LYS A 100 -18.44 -1.36 3.51
CA LYS A 100 -17.57 -0.32 4.07
C LYS A 100 -17.63 0.97 3.26
N MET A 101 -17.58 0.89 1.93
CA MET A 101 -17.67 2.05 1.06
C MET A 101 -19.01 2.75 1.19
N ASN A 102 -20.10 1.99 1.29
CA ASN A 102 -21.43 2.56 1.55
C ASN A 102 -21.47 3.31 2.89
N ALA A 103 -20.91 2.74 3.96
CA ALA A 103 -20.92 3.36 5.29
C ALA A 103 -20.15 4.69 5.38
N ILE A 104 -19.18 4.91 4.49
CA ILE A 104 -18.42 6.18 4.41
C ILE A 104 -18.93 7.12 3.31
N GLY A 105 -20.07 6.81 2.68
CA GLY A 105 -20.68 7.64 1.63
C GLY A 105 -19.99 7.54 0.26
N TRP A 106 -19.29 6.44 -0.03
CA TRP A 106 -18.58 6.24 -1.30
C TRP A 106 -19.35 5.37 -2.30
N SER A 107 -20.51 4.81 -1.93
CA SER A 107 -21.27 3.88 -2.78
C SER A 107 -21.71 4.47 -4.13
N GLY A 108 -21.90 5.79 -4.22
CA GLY A 108 -22.28 6.48 -5.46
C GLY A 108 -21.16 7.23 -6.17
N LYS A 109 -19.88 7.04 -5.76
CA LYS A 109 -18.78 7.78 -6.38
C LYS A 109 -18.45 7.24 -7.78
N SER A 110 -18.10 8.13 -8.70
CA SER A 110 -17.49 7.71 -9.97
C SER A 110 -15.99 7.45 -9.79
N LEU A 111 -15.36 6.75 -10.74
CA LEU A 111 -13.91 6.54 -10.73
C LEU A 111 -13.16 7.88 -10.78
N GLU A 112 -13.65 8.83 -11.56
CA GLU A 112 -13.08 10.17 -11.69
C GLU A 112 -13.09 10.91 -10.35
N GLN A 113 -14.18 10.80 -9.58
CA GLN A 113 -14.26 11.38 -8.24
C GLN A 113 -13.26 10.73 -7.27
N VAL A 114 -13.01 9.43 -7.42
CA VAL A 114 -12.00 8.71 -6.62
C VAL A 114 -10.58 9.14 -7.00
N TYR A 115 -10.31 9.35 -8.29
CA TYR A 115 -9.01 9.86 -8.76
C TYR A 115 -8.76 11.30 -8.30
N GLU A 116 -9.78 12.15 -8.33
CA GLU A 116 -9.68 13.54 -7.85
C GLU A 116 -9.39 13.60 -6.34
N ASP A 117 -10.11 12.78 -5.57
CA ASP A 117 -9.88 12.55 -4.14
C ASP A 117 -8.43 12.15 -3.83
N VAL A 118 -7.83 11.30 -4.65
CA VAL A 118 -6.42 10.89 -4.54
C VAL A 118 -5.48 12.02 -4.96
N SER A 119 -5.80 12.73 -6.03
CA SER A 119 -5.05 13.89 -6.50
C SER A 119 -4.94 14.96 -5.41
N GLN A 120 -6.04 15.28 -4.73
CA GLN A 120 -6.06 16.23 -3.61
C GLN A 120 -5.20 15.76 -2.43
N CYS A 121 -5.20 14.45 -2.15
CA CYS A 121 -4.33 13.85 -1.15
C CYS A 121 -2.85 14.01 -1.53
N CYS A 122 -2.48 13.67 -2.77
CA CYS A 122 -1.14 13.85 -3.30
C CYS A 122 -0.71 15.33 -3.29
N GLN A 123 -1.61 16.26 -3.61
CA GLN A 123 -1.37 17.70 -3.51
C GLN A 123 -0.98 18.09 -2.07
N ALA A 124 -1.77 17.68 -1.07
CA ALA A 124 -1.52 18.01 0.32
C ALA A 124 -0.20 17.40 0.82
N LEU A 125 0.08 16.14 0.47
CA LEU A 125 1.35 15.48 0.78
C LEU A 125 2.54 16.16 0.10
N SER A 126 2.40 16.53 -1.18
CA SER A 126 3.43 17.23 -1.94
C SER A 126 3.77 18.58 -1.32
N GLN A 127 2.74 19.35 -0.93
CA GLN A 127 2.92 20.62 -0.23
C GLN A 127 3.59 20.44 1.14
N ARG A 128 3.17 19.42 1.89
CA ARG A 128 3.73 19.12 3.21
C ARG A 128 5.20 18.70 3.14
N LEU A 129 5.55 17.86 2.17
CA LEU A 129 6.93 17.42 1.93
C LEU A 129 7.80 18.58 1.44
N GLY A 130 7.27 19.41 0.55
CA GLY A 130 8.01 20.51 -0.07
C GLY A 130 9.29 20.02 -0.74
N THR A 131 10.43 20.56 -0.30
CA THR A 131 11.79 20.18 -0.74
C THR A 131 12.53 19.30 0.26
N GLN A 132 11.87 18.89 1.35
CA GLN A 132 12.52 18.13 2.43
C GLN A 132 12.76 16.67 2.04
N PRO A 133 13.76 16.01 2.66
CA PRO A 133 14.00 14.60 2.42
C PRO A 133 12.93 13.69 3.06
N TYR A 134 12.31 14.15 4.14
CA TYR A 134 11.26 13.46 4.90
C TYR A 134 10.18 14.45 5.33
N PHE A 135 8.99 13.95 5.69
CA PHE A 135 7.85 14.79 6.09
C PHE A 135 8.10 15.61 7.37
N PHE A 136 9.00 15.16 8.24
CA PHE A 136 9.41 15.85 9.47
C PHE A 136 10.90 16.21 9.51
N ASN A 137 11.45 16.59 8.34
CA ASN A 137 12.81 17.08 8.13
C ASN A 137 13.90 15.99 8.11
N LYS A 138 14.68 15.85 9.19
CA LYS A 138 16.00 15.19 9.12
C LYS A 138 15.98 13.67 9.29
N GLN A 139 14.97 13.13 9.96
CA GLN A 139 14.87 11.70 10.22
C GLN A 139 13.57 11.13 9.65
N PRO A 140 13.61 9.90 9.11
CA PRO A 140 12.42 9.21 8.68
C PRO A 140 11.49 8.96 9.88
N THR A 141 10.20 8.99 9.62
CA THR A 141 9.15 8.72 10.60
C THR A 141 8.23 7.62 10.11
N GLU A 142 7.33 7.16 10.97
CA GLU A 142 6.28 6.22 10.58
C GLU A 142 5.43 6.76 9.41
N LEU A 143 5.20 8.07 9.37
CA LEU A 143 4.49 8.71 8.26
C LEU A 143 5.23 8.51 6.93
N ASP A 144 6.56 8.65 6.92
CA ASP A 144 7.36 8.43 5.72
C ASP A 144 7.24 6.99 5.23
N ALA A 145 7.30 6.00 6.13
CA ALA A 145 7.13 4.59 5.78
C ALA A 145 5.73 4.29 5.20
N LEU A 146 4.69 4.86 5.80
CA LEU A 146 3.30 4.70 5.37
C LEU A 146 3.05 5.35 4.01
N VAL A 147 3.44 6.62 3.84
CA VAL A 147 3.28 7.35 2.58
C VAL A 147 4.06 6.66 1.47
N PHE A 148 5.30 6.25 1.73
CA PHE A 148 6.08 5.47 0.78
C PHE A 148 5.35 4.18 0.38
N GLY A 149 4.89 3.38 1.34
CA GLY A 149 4.26 2.10 1.04
C GLY A 149 2.99 2.24 0.20
N HIS A 150 2.16 3.27 0.45
CA HIS A 150 0.97 3.54 -0.37
C HIS A 150 1.31 4.03 -1.77
N LEU A 151 2.19 5.03 -1.89
CA LEU A 151 2.60 5.55 -3.20
C LEU A 151 3.27 4.46 -4.03
N PHE A 152 4.19 3.70 -3.44
CA PHE A 152 4.85 2.58 -4.09
C PHE A 152 3.86 1.50 -4.52
N THR A 153 2.87 1.16 -3.68
CA THR A 153 1.82 0.20 -4.05
C THR A 153 1.00 0.71 -5.23
N ILE A 154 0.62 1.99 -5.25
CA ILE A 154 -0.12 2.57 -6.38
C ILE A 154 0.72 2.52 -7.66
N LEU A 155 2.01 2.84 -7.58
CA LEU A 155 2.91 2.86 -8.73
C LEU A 155 3.28 1.48 -9.27
N THR A 156 3.21 0.43 -8.45
CA THR A 156 3.64 -0.93 -8.82
C THR A 156 2.49 -1.93 -8.97
N THR A 157 1.31 -1.63 -8.44
CA THR A 157 0.15 -2.52 -8.56
C THR A 157 -0.43 -2.40 -9.95
N GLN A 158 -0.40 -3.51 -10.69
CA GLN A 158 -1.15 -3.64 -11.94
C GLN A 158 -2.65 -3.64 -11.62
N LEU A 159 -3.29 -2.52 -11.95
CA LEU A 159 -4.72 -2.34 -12.07
C LEU A 159 -5.11 -2.35 -13.54
N THR A 160 -6.42 -2.31 -13.82
CA THR A 160 -6.97 -2.24 -15.18
C THR A 160 -6.68 -0.90 -15.87
N ASN A 161 -6.49 0.17 -15.09
CA ASN A 161 -6.26 1.53 -15.56
C ASN A 161 -5.06 2.14 -14.79
N ASP A 162 -4.12 2.72 -15.54
CA ASP A 162 -2.92 3.38 -15.01
C ASP A 162 -3.18 4.81 -14.51
N GLU A 163 -4.39 5.35 -14.67
CA GLU A 163 -4.74 6.72 -14.34
C GLU A 163 -4.40 7.11 -12.89
N LEU A 164 -4.61 6.20 -11.94
CA LEU A 164 -4.24 6.42 -10.55
C LEU A 164 -2.72 6.60 -10.38
N ALA A 165 -1.93 5.77 -11.08
CA ALA A 165 -0.48 5.87 -11.09
C ALA A 165 -0.02 7.15 -11.81
N GLU A 166 -0.64 7.52 -12.92
CA GLU A 166 -0.35 8.76 -13.65
C GLU A 166 -0.62 10.01 -12.81
N LYS A 167 -1.70 10.03 -12.03
CA LYS A 167 -1.96 11.11 -11.05
C LYS A 167 -0.83 11.22 -10.05
N VAL A 168 -0.38 10.12 -9.46
CA VAL A 168 0.76 10.12 -8.52
C VAL A 168 2.04 10.61 -9.22
N LYS A 169 2.30 10.15 -10.45
CA LYS A 169 3.50 10.52 -11.23
C LYS A 169 3.58 12.01 -11.56
N SER A 170 2.45 12.71 -11.64
CA SER A 170 2.44 14.17 -11.83
C SER A 170 3.08 14.95 -10.66
N TYR A 171 3.24 14.34 -9.49
CA TYR A 171 3.89 14.93 -8.32
C TYR A 171 5.35 14.49 -8.21
N THR A 172 6.24 15.19 -8.92
CA THR A 172 7.65 14.83 -9.06
C THR A 172 8.43 14.79 -7.74
N ASN A 173 8.07 15.63 -6.76
CA ASN A 173 8.71 15.60 -5.44
C ASN A 173 8.31 14.36 -4.63
N LEU A 174 7.08 13.86 -4.76
CA LEU A 174 6.63 12.60 -4.18
C LEU A 174 7.30 11.40 -4.85
N LEU A 175 7.47 11.42 -6.18
CA LEU A 175 8.28 10.42 -6.88
C LEU A 175 9.73 10.42 -6.39
N SER A 176 10.35 11.60 -6.30
CA SER A 176 11.71 11.74 -5.80
C SER A 176 11.85 11.22 -4.36
N PHE A 177 10.84 11.45 -3.53
CA PHE A 177 10.74 10.86 -2.20
C PHE A 177 10.69 9.32 -2.27
N CYS A 178 9.82 8.73 -3.10
CA CYS A 178 9.73 7.29 -3.26
C CYS A 178 11.06 6.66 -3.72
N HIS A 179 11.72 7.24 -4.73
CA HIS A 179 13.03 6.75 -5.19
C HIS A 179 14.10 6.84 -4.11
N ARG A 180 14.11 7.92 -3.31
CA ARG A 180 15.06 8.08 -2.20
C ARG A 180 14.86 7.00 -1.15
N ILE A 181 13.63 6.75 -0.71
CA ILE A 181 13.33 5.69 0.29
C ILE A 181 13.72 4.31 -0.26
N GLU A 182 13.36 4.00 -1.51
CA GLU A 182 13.71 2.73 -2.16
C GLU A 182 15.24 2.55 -2.22
N HIS A 183 15.98 3.58 -2.64
CA HIS A 183 17.43 3.51 -2.73
C HIS A 183 18.10 3.33 -1.36
N THR A 184 17.77 4.18 -0.38
CA THR A 184 18.41 4.20 0.94
C THR A 184 18.11 2.94 1.76
N TYR A 185 16.87 2.43 1.73
CA TYR A 185 16.47 1.36 2.64
C TYR A 185 16.37 -0.02 1.99
N PHE A 186 16.25 -0.11 0.67
CA PHE A 186 16.11 -1.40 -0.02
C PHE A 186 17.35 -1.76 -0.85
N LYS A 187 17.96 -0.82 -1.59
CA LYS A 187 19.12 -1.13 -2.45
C LYS A 187 20.47 -1.23 -1.70
N GLU A 188 20.69 -0.44 -0.65
CA GLU A 188 21.96 -0.50 0.11
C GLU A 188 22.03 -1.73 1.04
N HIS A 189 20.94 -2.09 1.69
CA HIS A 189 20.93 -3.19 2.67
C HIS A 189 20.93 -4.60 2.03
N ASP A 190 20.50 -4.71 0.77
CA ASP A 190 20.59 -5.96 0.01
C ASP A 190 22.05 -6.28 -0.41
N ARG A 191 22.96 -5.28 -0.41
CA ARG A 191 24.40 -5.51 -0.64
C ARG A 191 25.10 -6.11 0.57
N GLU A 192 24.67 -5.76 1.79
CA GLU A 192 25.18 -6.35 3.04
C GLU A 192 24.62 -7.76 3.28
N SER A 193 23.44 -8.07 2.73
CA SER A 193 22.80 -9.37 2.83
C SER A 193 23.29 -10.40 1.78
N GLN A 194 24.12 -9.98 0.82
CA GLN A 194 24.64 -10.82 -0.27
C GLN A 194 25.79 -11.77 0.13
N SER A 195 25.97 -12.08 1.41
CA SER A 195 26.70 -13.29 1.84
C SER A 195 25.79 -14.53 1.96
N GLY A 196 24.51 -14.44 1.60
CA GLY A 196 23.59 -15.59 1.58
C GLY A 196 22.39 -15.42 0.65
N SER A 197 22.49 -16.01 -0.55
CA SER A 197 21.44 -16.28 -1.56
C SER A 197 20.64 -15.11 -2.16
N PRO A 198 20.38 -15.10 -3.49
CA PRO A 198 19.73 -13.98 -4.15
C PRO A 198 18.20 -14.06 -4.04
N HIS A 199 17.59 -13.18 -3.23
CA HIS A 199 16.17 -12.89 -3.32
C HIS A 199 15.94 -11.78 -4.36
N HIS A 200 15.29 -12.13 -5.46
CA HIS A 200 15.04 -11.23 -6.58
C HIS A 200 13.82 -10.35 -6.30
N TYR A 201 14.05 -9.07 -6.04
CA TYR A 201 13.00 -8.06 -5.92
C TYR A 201 12.48 -7.70 -7.32
N LYS A 202 11.33 -8.27 -7.73
CA LYS A 202 10.60 -7.89 -8.95
C LYS A 202 9.59 -6.79 -8.62
N GLY A 203 10.05 -5.54 -8.65
CA GLY A 203 9.20 -4.38 -8.44
C GLY A 203 10.05 -3.15 -8.20
N SER A 204 10.80 -2.71 -9.20
CA SER A 204 11.44 -1.40 -9.16
C SER A 204 10.43 -0.35 -9.60
N LEU A 205 10.49 0.83 -9.02
CA LEU A 205 9.81 2.00 -9.58
C LEU A 205 10.25 2.20 -11.05
N PRO A 206 9.32 2.47 -11.99
CA PRO A 206 9.65 2.78 -13.38
C PRO A 206 10.44 4.08 -13.52
#